data_AF-A0A7W9SUR6-F1
#
_entry.id   AF-A0A7W9SUR6-F1
#
_cell.length_a   1.000
_cell.length_b   1.000
_cell.length_c   1.000
_cell.angle_alpha   90.00
_cell.angle_beta   90.00
_cell.angle_gamma   90.00
#
_symmetry.space_group_name_H-M   'P 1'
#
loop_
_entity.id
_entity.type
_entity.pdbx_description
1 polymer ?
#
loop_
_entity_poly.entity_id
_entity_poly.type
_entity_poly.pdbx_seq_one_letter_code
_entity_poly.pdbx_strand_id
1 'polypeptide(L)'
;MIYRILTGVLCALVFAGAAQAQTTVFDSLTNRTSTSIPAATNTFMGQIFSVASPGSFLLSSFQVAIVNGTGTNFASTTTFRLRTQFYGAANTGASPVFSSPVGSTISVNFTNFAWTSGTFTTLTVNLGTPLLIPSTPTTNLGVVFNLQADTGAGFVSQDNLTVAVRGGGTNPAPLIGAFTGYTSPNYGYLRNASGRTDFNFDSTDARSIGVNSGLAFRLIAAAPEPSTLALSLLGVASAGGLLRRRRQG
;
A
#
# COMPACT_ATOMS: atom_id res chain seq x y z
N MET A 1 16.94 15.46 -64.90
CA MET A 1 15.66 15.56 -64.16
C MET A 1 15.25 14.16 -63.71
N ILE A 2 15.68 13.73 -62.53
CA ILE A 2 15.32 12.44 -61.93
C ILE A 2 15.08 12.69 -60.43
N TYR A 3 13.80 12.68 -60.04
CA TYR A 3 13.38 12.76 -58.64
C TYR A 3 13.54 11.38 -58.00
N ARG A 4 14.41 11.25 -56.98
CA ARG A 4 14.44 10.09 -56.09
C ARG A 4 13.66 10.43 -54.82
N ILE A 5 12.48 9.84 -54.70
CA ILE A 5 11.64 9.83 -53.50
C ILE A 5 12.32 8.91 -52.49
N LEU A 6 12.87 9.48 -51.42
CA LEU A 6 13.34 8.71 -50.26
C LEU A 6 12.13 8.43 -49.36
N THR A 7 11.66 7.19 -49.38
CA THR A 7 10.59 6.69 -48.51
C THR A 7 11.13 6.57 -47.08
N GLY A 8 10.75 7.48 -46.21
CA GLY A 8 11.04 7.42 -44.78
C GLY A 8 10.24 6.29 -44.12
N VAL A 9 10.93 5.22 -43.70
CA VAL A 9 10.35 4.17 -42.86
C VAL A 9 10.31 4.72 -41.43
N LEU A 10 9.16 5.27 -41.04
CA LEU A 10 8.88 5.62 -39.65
C LEU A 10 8.62 4.32 -38.89
N CYS A 11 9.64 3.80 -38.21
CA CYS A 11 9.50 2.64 -37.34
C CYS A 11 8.76 3.07 -36.07
N ALA A 12 7.46 2.78 -35.99
CA ALA A 12 6.69 2.98 -34.77
C ALA A 12 7.17 1.97 -33.73
N LEU A 13 7.95 2.44 -32.76
CA LEU A 13 8.28 1.65 -31.57
C LEU A 13 7.01 1.54 -30.73
N VAL A 14 6.28 0.44 -30.89
CA VAL A 14 5.21 0.07 -29.97
C VAL A 14 5.88 -0.40 -28.68
N PHE A 15 5.91 0.47 -27.66
CA PHE A 15 6.26 0.06 -26.31
C PHE A 15 5.09 -0.77 -25.76
N ALA A 16 5.10 -2.07 -26.02
CA ALA A 16 4.36 -3.01 -25.18
C ALA A 16 5.01 -2.95 -23.80
N GLY A 17 4.35 -2.29 -22.84
CA GLY A 17 4.82 -2.23 -21.47
C GLY A 17 4.96 -3.67 -20.94
N ALA A 18 6.19 -4.09 -20.64
CA ALA A 18 6.42 -5.38 -20.03
C ALA A 18 5.71 -5.44 -18.68
N ALA A 19 5.08 -6.59 -18.40
CA ALA A 19 4.44 -6.81 -17.12
C ALA A 19 5.53 -6.93 -16.05
N GLN A 20 5.71 -5.86 -15.28
CA GLN A 20 6.69 -5.83 -14.20
C GLN A 20 6.37 -6.93 -13.17
N ALA A 21 7.36 -7.77 -12.86
CA ALA A 21 7.21 -8.80 -11.83
C ALA A 21 6.79 -8.15 -10.50
N GLN A 22 5.96 -8.81 -9.71
CA GLN A 22 5.43 -8.28 -8.45
C GLN A 22 5.92 -9.12 -7.28
N THR A 23 6.34 -8.47 -6.19
CA THR A 23 6.80 -9.15 -4.97
C THR A 23 6.03 -8.64 -3.76
N THR A 24 5.48 -9.53 -2.95
CA THR A 24 4.83 -9.13 -1.69
C THR A 24 5.89 -8.79 -0.66
N VAL A 25 5.83 -7.58 -0.08
CA VAL A 25 6.83 -7.08 0.90
C VAL A 25 6.30 -7.03 2.33
N PHE A 26 4.99 -7.07 2.49
CA PHE A 26 4.29 -7.22 3.77
C PHE A 26 2.97 -7.96 3.53
N ASP A 27 2.64 -8.92 4.38
CA ASP A 27 1.40 -9.69 4.28
C ASP A 27 0.86 -10.07 5.65
N SER A 28 -0.18 -9.38 6.06
CA SER A 28 -0.97 -9.70 7.24
C SER A 28 -2.36 -10.23 6.89
N LEU A 29 -2.66 -10.42 5.59
CA LEU A 29 -3.96 -10.86 5.10
C LEU A 29 -4.06 -12.39 5.01
N THR A 30 -3.02 -13.06 4.50
CA THR A 30 -3.12 -14.48 4.09
C THR A 30 -3.38 -15.46 5.23
N ASN A 31 -2.65 -15.31 6.33
CA ASN A 31 -2.63 -16.31 7.40
C ASN A 31 -3.43 -15.88 8.65
N ARG A 32 -4.25 -14.84 8.55
CA ARG A 32 -5.10 -14.41 9.66
C ARG A 32 -6.16 -15.48 9.96
N THR A 33 -6.32 -15.82 11.23
CA THR A 33 -7.36 -16.78 11.69
C THR A 33 -8.61 -16.06 12.24
N SER A 34 -8.46 -14.80 12.63
CA SER A 34 -9.52 -13.96 13.14
C SER A 34 -9.45 -12.55 12.54
N THR A 35 -10.62 -12.00 12.24
CA THR A 35 -10.83 -10.59 11.94
C THR A 35 -11.90 -10.04 12.87
N SER A 36 -11.63 -8.91 13.49
CA SER A 36 -12.53 -8.23 14.41
C SER A 36 -12.96 -6.88 13.87
N ILE A 37 -14.16 -6.48 14.27
CA ILE A 37 -14.68 -5.12 14.08
C ILE A 37 -14.24 -4.30 15.30
N PRO A 38 -13.50 -3.20 15.14
CA PRO A 38 -13.15 -2.33 16.26
C PRO A 38 -14.40 -1.78 16.96
N ALA A 39 -14.43 -1.85 18.29
CA ALA A 39 -15.61 -1.50 19.10
C ALA A 39 -16.00 -0.01 19.13
N ALA A 40 -15.21 0.87 18.54
CA ALA A 40 -15.58 2.28 18.38
C ALA A 40 -15.13 2.79 17.02
N THR A 41 -15.95 3.69 16.52
CA THR A 41 -16.24 3.92 15.12
C THR A 41 -15.55 5.19 14.63
N ASN A 42 -14.24 5.29 14.80
CA ASN A 42 -13.49 6.44 14.31
C ASN A 42 -12.69 6.08 13.05
N THR A 43 -12.58 7.07 12.17
CA THR A 43 -12.45 6.86 10.73
C THR A 43 -11.03 6.74 10.20
N PHE A 44 -10.02 6.94 11.07
CA PHE A 44 -8.62 6.73 10.75
C PHE A 44 -8.07 5.53 11.52
N MET A 45 -7.47 4.60 10.79
CA MET A 45 -6.82 3.41 11.33
C MET A 45 -5.37 3.40 10.91
N GLY A 46 -4.46 3.29 11.88
CA GLY A 46 -3.02 3.31 11.65
C GLY A 46 -2.35 1.99 12.03
N GLN A 47 -1.27 1.64 11.33
CA GLN A 47 -0.39 0.53 11.70
C GLN A 47 1.06 0.97 11.66
N ILE A 48 1.82 0.48 12.64
CA ILE A 48 3.28 0.49 12.62
C ILE A 48 3.77 -0.91 12.27
N PHE A 49 4.64 -1.02 11.26
CA PHE A 49 5.04 -2.30 10.71
C PHE A 49 6.47 -2.27 10.17
N SER A 50 6.98 -3.45 9.83
CA SER A 50 8.24 -3.65 9.13
C SER A 50 8.04 -4.61 7.96
N VAL A 51 8.77 -4.40 6.87
CA VAL A 51 8.76 -5.27 5.68
C VAL A 51 9.82 -6.37 5.79
N ALA A 52 9.65 -7.49 5.08
CA ALA A 52 10.55 -8.65 5.20
C ALA A 52 11.95 -8.43 4.59
N SER A 53 12.07 -7.59 3.56
CA SER A 53 13.34 -7.28 2.91
C SER A 53 13.69 -5.82 3.15
N PRO A 54 14.63 -5.50 4.04
CA PRO A 54 15.00 -4.13 4.34
C PRO A 54 15.76 -3.52 3.16
N GLY A 55 15.09 -2.66 2.41
CA GLY A 55 15.63 -1.88 1.30
C GLY A 55 14.58 -0.92 0.76
N SER A 56 14.98 0.03 -0.08
CA SER A 56 14.01 0.88 -0.78
C SER A 56 13.25 0.01 -1.78
N PHE A 57 11.94 0.21 -1.89
CA PHE A 57 11.13 -0.50 -2.87
C PHE A 57 10.08 0.43 -3.47
N LEU A 58 9.66 0.10 -4.70
CA LEU A 58 8.57 0.79 -5.37
C LEU A 58 7.28 0.04 -5.06
N LEU A 59 6.43 0.58 -4.19
CA LEU A 59 5.10 0.05 -3.95
C LEU A 59 4.26 0.23 -5.22
N SER A 60 3.79 -0.86 -5.83
CA SER A 60 2.97 -0.83 -7.05
C SER A 60 1.49 -1.04 -6.76
N SER A 61 1.17 -1.83 -5.74
CA SER A 61 -0.20 -2.04 -5.30
C SER A 61 -0.27 -2.41 -3.82
N PHE A 62 -1.46 -2.28 -3.25
CA PHE A 62 -1.74 -2.78 -1.92
C PHE A 62 -3.15 -3.34 -1.84
N GLN A 63 -3.36 -4.23 -0.87
CA GLN A 63 -4.66 -4.76 -0.53
C GLN A 63 -4.96 -4.44 0.91
N VAL A 64 -6.20 -4.05 1.20
CA VAL A 64 -6.65 -3.76 2.56
C VAL A 64 -7.99 -4.42 2.79
N ALA A 65 -8.12 -5.15 3.89
CA ALA A 65 -9.41 -5.65 4.32
C ALA A 65 -10.16 -4.53 5.04
N ILE A 66 -11.34 -4.23 4.56
CA ILE A 66 -12.25 -3.23 5.08
C ILE A 66 -13.47 -3.93 5.68
N VAL A 67 -14.16 -3.25 6.58
CA VAL A 67 -15.36 -3.77 7.23
C VAL A 67 -16.43 -2.69 7.30
N ASN A 68 -17.66 -3.10 6.95
CA ASN A 68 -18.86 -2.38 7.34
C ASN A 68 -19.33 -3.00 8.64
N GLY A 69 -19.15 -2.30 9.74
CA GLY A 69 -19.60 -2.70 11.07
C GLY A 69 -21.12 -2.86 11.15
N THR A 70 -21.60 -3.18 12.36
CA THR A 70 -23.04 -3.18 12.65
C THR A 70 -23.61 -1.78 12.45
N GLY A 71 -24.67 -1.64 11.66
CA GLY A 71 -25.27 -0.35 11.34
C GLY A 71 -25.85 -0.29 9.93
N THR A 72 -25.49 0.76 9.20
CA THR A 72 -26.10 1.12 7.91
C THR A 72 -25.65 0.18 6.78
N ASN A 73 -26.61 -0.30 6.00
CA ASN A 73 -26.35 -0.92 4.70
C ASN A 73 -26.16 0.16 3.64
N PHE A 74 -25.13 0.03 2.80
CA PHE A 74 -24.89 0.94 1.70
C PHE A 74 -25.40 0.36 0.39
N ALA A 75 -26.13 1.16 -0.38
CA ALA A 75 -26.63 0.77 -1.69
C ALA A 75 -25.48 0.63 -2.69
N SER A 76 -25.68 -0.14 -3.77
CA SER A 76 -24.67 -0.31 -4.83
C SER A 76 -24.32 0.99 -5.56
N THR A 77 -25.19 1.99 -5.47
CA THR A 77 -24.99 3.34 -6.03
C THR A 77 -24.13 4.24 -5.15
N THR A 78 -23.82 3.84 -3.91
CA THR A 78 -22.95 4.61 -3.03
C THR A 78 -21.52 4.61 -3.60
N THR A 79 -20.95 5.81 -3.75
CA THR A 79 -19.53 5.95 -4.02
C THR A 79 -18.79 5.99 -2.70
N PHE A 80 -17.70 5.24 -2.59
CA PHE A 80 -16.84 5.28 -1.43
C PHE A 80 -15.47 5.80 -1.82
N ARG A 81 -14.72 6.26 -0.83
CA ARG A 81 -13.34 6.72 -1.00
C ARG A 81 -12.46 6.09 0.06
N LEU A 82 -11.39 5.44 -0.39
CA LEU A 82 -10.29 5.04 0.46
C LEU A 82 -9.17 6.05 0.32
N ARG A 83 -8.78 6.66 1.43
CA ARG A 83 -7.61 7.53 1.52
C ARG A 83 -6.52 6.81 2.31
N THR A 84 -5.29 6.85 1.81
CA THR A 84 -4.15 6.16 2.42
C THR A 84 -2.93 7.08 2.45
N GLN A 85 -2.24 7.13 3.58
CA GLN A 85 -0.94 7.81 3.73
C GLN A 85 0.08 6.83 4.27
N PHE A 86 1.25 6.78 3.62
CA PHE A 86 2.42 6.04 4.12
C PHE A 86 3.38 7.00 4.82
N TYR A 87 4.13 6.47 5.78
CA TYR A 87 5.13 7.19 6.55
C TYR A 87 6.42 6.38 6.59
N GLY A 88 7.53 7.08 6.42
CA GLY A 88 8.86 6.52 6.49
C GLY A 88 9.27 6.22 7.93
N ALA A 89 8.68 6.88 8.94
CA ALA A 89 9.04 6.67 10.33
C ALA A 89 7.85 6.75 11.27
N ALA A 90 7.85 5.90 12.29
CA ALA A 90 6.84 5.86 13.34
C ALA A 90 7.45 5.58 14.71
N ASN A 91 6.89 6.20 15.75
CA ASN A 91 7.26 6.00 17.14
C ASN A 91 6.01 5.98 18.01
N THR A 92 5.69 4.82 18.59
CA THR A 92 4.51 4.63 19.46
C THR A 92 4.50 5.48 20.71
N GLY A 93 5.65 5.94 21.19
CA GLY A 93 5.76 6.83 22.34
C GLY A 93 5.59 8.31 22.01
N ALA A 94 5.49 8.68 20.73
CA ALA A 94 5.42 10.06 20.28
C ALA A 94 3.97 10.54 20.08
N SER A 95 3.77 11.86 20.11
CA SER A 95 2.59 12.55 19.59
C SER A 95 3.09 13.75 18.77
N PRO A 96 2.92 13.74 17.44
CA PRO A 96 2.32 12.67 16.62
C PRO A 96 3.13 11.36 16.60
N VAL A 97 2.45 10.22 16.44
CA VAL A 97 3.08 8.89 16.33
C VAL A 97 3.84 8.72 15.01
N PHE A 98 3.31 9.24 13.90
CA PHE A 98 3.92 9.14 12.58
C PHE A 98 4.70 10.40 12.20
N SER A 99 5.81 10.20 11.51
CA SER A 99 6.69 11.26 11.00
C SER A 99 7.21 10.91 9.60
N SER A 100 7.65 11.91 8.84
CA SER A 100 8.21 11.73 7.48
C SER A 100 7.23 11.06 6.50
N PRO A 101 6.15 11.76 6.08
CA PRO A 101 5.21 11.23 5.10
C PRO A 101 5.92 10.84 3.79
N VAL A 102 5.51 9.71 3.22
CA VAL A 102 6.07 9.16 1.98
C VAL A 102 5.06 9.36 0.86
N GLY A 103 5.40 10.23 -0.09
CA GLY A 103 4.50 10.63 -1.18
C GLY A 103 3.28 11.43 -0.71
N SER A 104 2.40 11.74 -1.65
CA SER A 104 1.10 12.35 -1.36
C SER A 104 0.09 11.31 -0.86
N THR A 105 -0.97 11.78 -0.22
CA THR A 105 -2.10 10.92 0.16
C THR A 105 -2.72 10.29 -1.08
N ILE A 106 -2.76 8.96 -1.10
CA ILE A 106 -3.42 8.17 -2.13
C ILE A 106 -4.93 8.25 -1.87
N SER A 107 -5.72 8.60 -2.89
CA SER A 107 -7.18 8.68 -2.78
C SER A 107 -7.80 7.93 -3.95
N VAL A 108 -8.54 6.86 -3.66
CA VAL A 108 -9.19 6.02 -4.65
C VAL A 108 -10.67 5.95 -4.36
N ASN A 109 -11.49 6.24 -5.37
CA ASN A 109 -12.93 6.05 -5.29
C ASN A 109 -13.31 4.67 -5.82
N PHE A 110 -14.34 4.08 -5.23
CA PHE A 110 -14.92 2.82 -5.68
C PHE A 110 -16.45 2.91 -5.65
N THR A 111 -17.09 2.30 -6.65
CA THR A 111 -18.54 2.36 -6.89
C THR A 111 -19.06 0.97 -7.23
N ASN A 112 -20.38 0.86 -7.44
CA ASN A 112 -21.03 -0.34 -7.95
C ASN A 112 -20.89 -1.57 -7.05
N PHE A 113 -20.85 -1.36 -5.73
CA PHE A 113 -20.82 -2.44 -4.75
C PHE A 113 -21.76 -2.11 -3.60
N ALA A 114 -22.77 -2.96 -3.39
CA ALA A 114 -23.63 -2.85 -2.21
C ALA A 114 -22.88 -3.44 -1.01
N TRP A 115 -22.91 -2.74 0.12
CA TRP A 115 -22.15 -3.15 1.28
C TRP A 115 -23.05 -3.35 2.50
N THR A 116 -23.35 -4.61 2.77
CA THR A 116 -24.17 -5.03 3.92
C THR A 116 -23.40 -4.88 5.22
N SER A 117 -24.11 -4.51 6.27
CA SER A 117 -23.60 -4.43 7.63
C SER A 117 -23.06 -5.78 8.13
N GLY A 118 -22.00 -5.73 8.93
CA GLY A 118 -21.33 -6.90 9.50
C GLY A 118 -20.42 -7.66 8.53
N THR A 119 -20.13 -7.12 7.34
CA THR A 119 -19.37 -7.83 6.30
C THR A 119 -17.98 -7.26 6.07
N PHE A 120 -17.04 -8.16 5.78
CA PHE A 120 -15.67 -7.86 5.42
C PHE A 120 -15.46 -7.99 3.92
N THR A 121 -14.72 -7.06 3.33
CA THR A 121 -14.31 -7.09 1.92
C THR A 121 -12.83 -6.74 1.83
N THR A 122 -12.12 -7.27 0.84
CA THR A 122 -10.75 -6.85 0.54
C THR A 122 -10.75 -5.95 -0.68
N LEU A 123 -10.25 -4.73 -0.55
CA LEU A 123 -10.00 -3.83 -1.67
C LEU A 123 -8.58 -4.05 -2.19
N THR A 124 -8.44 -4.03 -3.52
CA THR A 124 -7.12 -3.98 -4.19
C THR A 124 -6.98 -2.61 -4.82
N VAL A 125 -5.89 -1.92 -4.49
CA VAL A 125 -5.53 -0.62 -5.06
C VAL A 125 -4.26 -0.79 -5.88
N ASN A 126 -4.36 -0.54 -7.18
CA ASN A 126 -3.21 -0.47 -8.08
C ASN A 126 -2.79 0.99 -8.24
N LEU A 127 -1.51 1.28 -8.05
CA LEU A 127 -0.97 2.62 -8.21
C LEU A 127 -0.53 2.83 -9.67
N GLY A 128 -1.09 3.85 -10.32
CA GLY A 128 -0.70 4.20 -11.69
C GLY A 128 0.79 4.59 -11.79
N THR A 129 1.31 5.23 -10.74
CA THR A 129 2.73 5.48 -10.55
C THR A 129 3.17 4.79 -9.26
N PRO A 130 4.14 3.86 -9.30
CA PRO A 130 4.65 3.24 -8.09
C PRO A 130 5.20 4.26 -7.09
N LEU A 131 4.92 4.05 -5.80
CA LEU A 131 5.37 4.90 -4.72
C LEU A 131 6.70 4.39 -4.16
N LEU A 132 7.74 5.23 -4.17
CA LEU A 132 9.02 4.88 -3.55
C LEU A 132 8.90 4.90 -2.02
N ILE A 133 8.98 3.73 -1.40
CA ILE A 133 9.18 3.58 0.04
C ILE A 133 10.70 3.57 0.31
N PRO A 134 11.23 4.49 1.13
CA PRO A 134 12.67 4.61 1.36
C PRO A 134 13.23 3.45 2.18
N SER A 135 14.52 3.16 1.98
CA SER A 135 15.27 2.08 2.67
C SER A 135 15.50 2.33 4.15
N THR A 136 15.29 3.55 4.62
CA THR A 136 15.56 3.93 6.01
C THR A 136 14.47 4.84 6.56
N PRO A 137 13.87 4.48 7.72
CA PRO A 137 13.95 3.18 8.38
C PRO A 137 13.02 2.12 7.71
N THR A 138 13.52 0.90 7.48
CA THR A 138 12.70 -0.25 7.04
C THR A 138 11.96 -0.92 8.19
N THR A 139 12.30 -0.52 9.42
CA THR A 139 11.63 -0.87 10.66
C THR A 139 10.81 0.31 11.16
N ASN A 140 9.59 0.07 11.63
CA ASN A 140 8.66 1.12 12.10
C ASN A 140 8.23 2.08 10.98
N LEU A 141 7.88 1.52 9.82
CA LEU A 141 7.09 2.22 8.82
C LEU A 141 5.68 2.48 9.37
N GLY A 142 5.02 3.51 8.84
CA GLY A 142 3.64 3.83 9.16
C GLY A 142 2.73 3.72 7.94
N VAL A 143 1.50 3.26 8.17
CA VAL A 143 0.42 3.38 7.19
C VAL A 143 -0.85 3.79 7.91
N VAL A 144 -1.61 4.68 7.28
CA VAL A 144 -2.88 5.18 7.79
C VAL A 144 -3.93 5.09 6.70
N PHE A 145 -5.07 4.50 7.04
CA PHE A 145 -6.22 4.34 6.16
C PHE A 145 -7.40 5.14 6.69
N ASN A 146 -8.15 5.75 5.77
CA ASN A 146 -9.42 6.40 6.07
C ASN A 146 -10.45 6.02 5.00
N LEU A 147 -11.59 5.50 5.45
CA LEU A 147 -12.68 5.08 4.60
C LEU A 147 -13.86 6.03 4.74
N GLN A 148 -14.38 6.46 3.59
CA GLN A 148 -15.46 7.44 3.52
C GLN A 148 -16.54 6.92 2.56
N ALA A 149 -17.79 7.28 2.84
CA ALA A 149 -18.91 7.11 1.92
C ALA A 149 -19.40 8.48 1.46
N ASP A 150 -19.82 8.56 0.20
CA ASP A 150 -20.53 9.72 -0.34
C ASP A 150 -21.98 9.69 0.14
N THR A 151 -22.40 10.76 0.82
CA THR A 151 -23.75 10.92 1.37
C THR A 151 -24.65 11.76 0.45
N GLY A 152 -24.17 12.14 -0.73
CA GLY A 152 -24.82 13.11 -1.62
C GLY A 152 -24.47 14.57 -1.28
N ALA A 153 -23.91 14.83 -0.10
CA ALA A 153 -23.30 16.11 0.28
C ALA A 153 -21.76 16.10 0.17
N GLY A 154 -21.20 14.98 -0.33
CA GLY A 154 -19.77 14.74 -0.41
C GLY A 154 -19.31 13.56 0.47
N PHE A 155 -18.01 13.32 0.46
CA PHE A 155 -17.39 12.20 1.16
C PHE A 155 -17.30 12.47 2.65
N VAL A 156 -17.98 11.64 3.42
CA VAL A 156 -17.97 11.69 4.88
C VAL A 156 -17.40 10.38 5.42
N SER A 157 -16.50 10.55 6.38
CA SER A 157 -16.01 9.50 7.26
C SER A 157 -17.20 8.90 8.02
N GLN A 158 -17.52 7.63 7.75
CA GLN A 158 -18.62 6.93 8.41
C GLN A 158 -18.10 6.07 9.56
N ASP A 159 -18.85 6.10 10.64
CA ASP A 159 -18.52 5.42 11.88
C ASP A 159 -18.40 3.89 11.71
N ASN A 160 -19.35 3.30 11.00
CA ASN A 160 -19.38 1.87 10.71
C ASN A 160 -18.42 1.45 9.59
N LEU A 161 -17.69 2.37 8.94
CA LEU A 161 -16.76 2.02 7.86
C LEU A 161 -15.32 2.14 8.32
N THR A 162 -14.62 1.01 8.44
CA THR A 162 -13.25 1.00 8.94
C THR A 162 -12.40 -0.10 8.31
N VAL A 163 -11.13 -0.16 8.70
CA VAL A 163 -10.20 -1.22 8.32
C VAL A 163 -10.36 -2.40 9.28
N ALA A 164 -10.39 -3.60 8.72
CA ALA A 164 -10.44 -4.82 9.50
C ALA A 164 -9.17 -4.97 10.35
N VAL A 165 -9.37 -5.28 11.61
CA VAL A 165 -8.29 -5.63 12.53
C VAL A 165 -8.16 -7.15 12.58
N ARG A 166 -6.93 -7.65 12.56
CA ARG A 166 -6.61 -9.03 12.89
C ARG A 166 -6.00 -9.10 14.29
N GLY A 167 -6.10 -10.25 14.93
CA GLY A 167 -5.47 -10.52 16.23
C GLY A 167 -6.39 -11.24 17.21
N GLY A 168 -5.88 -11.46 18.42
CA GLY A 168 -6.59 -12.18 19.48
C GLY A 168 -6.47 -13.70 19.35
N GLY A 169 -6.68 -14.40 20.47
CA GLY A 169 -6.53 -15.85 20.53
C GLY A 169 -5.16 -16.33 20.07
N THR A 170 -5.14 -17.28 19.13
CA THR A 170 -3.92 -17.92 18.57
C THR A 170 -3.55 -17.39 17.18
N ASN A 171 -3.86 -16.12 16.87
CA ASN A 171 -3.57 -15.55 15.54
C ASN A 171 -2.05 -15.57 15.26
N PRO A 172 -1.58 -16.15 14.14
CA PRO A 172 -0.15 -16.23 13.85
C PRO A 172 0.44 -14.84 13.56
N ALA A 173 1.77 -14.73 13.50
CA ALA A 173 2.43 -13.49 13.04
C ALA A 173 2.03 -13.18 11.57
N PRO A 174 2.20 -11.95 11.05
CA PRO A 174 2.14 -11.71 9.60
C PRO A 174 2.98 -12.74 8.82
N LEU A 175 2.48 -13.18 7.66
CA LEU A 175 3.16 -14.14 6.81
C LEU A 175 4.46 -13.55 6.23
N ILE A 176 4.44 -12.26 5.90
CA ILE A 176 5.59 -11.51 5.39
C ILE A 176 5.68 -10.20 6.17
N GLY A 177 6.89 -9.87 6.63
CA GLY A 177 7.14 -8.70 7.47
C GLY A 177 6.69 -8.93 8.91
N ALA A 178 6.56 -7.86 9.68
CA ALA A 178 6.19 -7.93 11.09
C ALA A 178 5.37 -6.70 11.52
N PHE A 179 4.50 -6.90 12.51
CA PHE A 179 3.99 -5.77 13.30
C PHE A 179 5.09 -5.28 14.24
N THR A 180 5.21 -3.97 14.41
CA THR A 180 6.22 -3.36 15.28
C THR A 180 5.63 -2.17 16.05
N GLY A 181 6.48 -1.45 16.79
CA GLY A 181 6.08 -0.33 17.64
C GLY A 181 5.51 -0.75 19.00
N TYR A 182 5.06 -2.00 19.15
CA TYR A 182 4.43 -2.51 20.37
C TYR A 182 5.11 -3.78 20.88
N THR A 183 4.77 -4.17 22.11
CA THR A 183 5.38 -5.29 22.82
C THR A 183 4.86 -6.63 22.31
N SER A 184 5.76 -7.49 21.82
CA SER A 184 5.43 -8.88 21.51
C SER A 184 4.92 -9.63 22.75
N PRO A 185 3.96 -10.56 22.63
CA PRO A 185 3.26 -10.99 21.41
C PRO A 185 2.04 -10.13 21.06
N ASN A 186 1.67 -9.22 21.96
CA ASN A 186 0.48 -8.38 21.86
C ASN A 186 0.84 -7.06 21.21
N TYR A 187 1.08 -7.12 19.91
CA TYR A 187 1.23 -5.92 19.08
C TYR A 187 -0.06 -5.08 19.09
N GLY A 188 -0.07 -3.98 18.34
CA GLY A 188 -1.21 -3.07 18.32
C GLY A 188 -1.39 -2.36 16.98
N TYR A 189 -2.52 -1.66 16.92
CA TYR A 189 -2.89 -0.73 15.87
C TYR A 189 -3.26 0.60 16.51
N LEU A 190 -3.29 1.67 15.71
CA LEU A 190 -3.75 2.98 16.15
C LEU A 190 -5.18 3.18 15.67
N ARG A 191 -6.01 3.70 16.56
CA ARG A 191 -7.38 4.10 16.24
C ARG A 191 -7.60 5.48 16.79
N ASN A 192 -7.95 6.41 15.91
CA ASN A 192 -8.02 7.85 16.17
C ASN A 192 -9.12 8.21 17.19
N ALA A 193 -8.87 7.95 18.47
CA ALA A 193 -9.72 8.31 19.58
C ALA A 193 -9.50 9.78 19.98
N SER A 194 -8.31 10.31 19.67
CA SER A 194 -7.92 11.72 19.83
C SER A 194 -8.67 12.69 18.92
N GLY A 195 -9.31 12.24 17.84
CA GLY A 195 -10.12 13.08 16.95
C GLY A 195 -9.33 13.87 15.91
N ARG A 196 -8.08 13.47 15.65
CA ARG A 196 -7.21 14.06 14.62
C ARG A 196 -7.76 13.84 13.22
N THR A 197 -7.42 14.71 12.27
CA THR A 197 -7.86 14.59 10.86
C THR A 197 -6.70 14.61 9.87
N ASP A 198 -5.47 14.56 10.38
CA ASP A 198 -4.22 14.80 9.65
C ASP A 198 -3.45 13.51 9.32
N PHE A 199 -4.14 12.37 9.23
CA PHE A 199 -3.52 11.05 9.07
C PHE A 199 -2.50 10.72 10.17
N ASN A 200 -2.70 11.24 11.38
CA ASN A 200 -1.82 10.97 12.50
C ASN A 200 -2.59 10.63 13.77
N PHE A 201 -1.84 10.26 14.81
CA PHE A 201 -2.39 9.73 16.05
C PHE A 201 -1.57 10.24 17.24
N ASP A 202 -2.22 10.28 18.39
CA ASP A 202 -1.53 10.38 19.67
C ASP A 202 -1.16 8.99 20.17
N SER A 203 -0.14 8.87 21.00
CA SER A 203 0.28 7.57 21.55
C SER A 203 -0.86 6.87 22.33
N THR A 204 -1.78 7.63 22.90
CA THR A 204 -3.00 7.15 23.59
C THR A 204 -4.04 6.52 22.66
N ASP A 205 -3.88 6.64 21.33
CA ASP A 205 -4.73 5.99 20.33
C ASP A 205 -4.37 4.52 20.09
N ALA A 206 -3.30 4.03 20.72
CA ALA A 206 -2.89 2.64 20.65
C ALA A 206 -3.97 1.68 21.17
N ARG A 207 -4.26 0.62 20.42
CA ARG A 207 -5.21 -0.44 20.77
C ARG A 207 -4.61 -1.80 20.46
N SER A 208 -5.02 -2.80 21.21
CA SER A 208 -4.67 -4.21 20.99
C SER A 208 -5.87 -5.08 21.33
N ILE A 209 -6.04 -6.17 20.59
CA ILE A 209 -7.06 -7.20 20.84
C ILE A 209 -6.41 -8.54 21.19
N GLY A 210 -5.13 -8.53 21.57
CA GLY A 210 -4.33 -9.71 21.93
C GLY A 210 -3.22 -10.03 20.93
N VAL A 211 -2.91 -11.32 20.79
CA VAL A 211 -1.74 -11.81 20.05
C VAL A 211 -1.80 -11.38 18.58
N ASN A 212 -0.67 -10.85 18.08
CA ASN A 212 -0.50 -10.38 16.70
C ASN A 212 -1.61 -9.42 16.24
N SER A 213 -2.03 -8.54 17.14
CA SER A 213 -3.00 -7.50 16.81
C SER A 213 -2.42 -6.48 15.84
N GLY A 214 -3.19 -6.16 14.81
CA GLY A 214 -2.83 -5.14 13.84
C GLY A 214 -3.87 -5.01 12.74
N LEU A 215 -3.65 -4.08 11.82
CA LEU A 215 -4.49 -3.95 10.62
C LEU A 215 -4.24 -5.10 9.65
N ALA A 216 -5.29 -5.50 8.93
CA ALA A 216 -5.20 -6.57 7.93
C ALA A 216 -5.02 -5.98 6.52
N PHE A 217 -3.79 -5.97 6.04
CA PHE A 217 -3.40 -5.47 4.71
C PHE A 217 -2.17 -6.21 4.15
N ARG A 218 -1.94 -6.02 2.85
CA ARG A 218 -0.80 -6.55 2.10
C ARG A 218 -0.22 -5.47 1.20
N LEU A 219 1.10 -5.41 1.12
CA LEU A 219 1.84 -4.49 0.26
C LEU A 219 2.58 -5.27 -0.81
N ILE A 220 2.49 -4.80 -2.05
CA ILE A 220 3.08 -5.44 -3.22
C ILE A 220 4.01 -4.42 -3.89
N ALA A 221 5.28 -4.77 -3.98
CA ALA A 221 6.30 -4.01 -4.65
C ALA A 221 6.42 -4.41 -6.11
N ALA A 222 6.75 -3.44 -6.94
CA ALA A 222 7.25 -3.61 -8.28
C ALA A 222 8.66 -4.21 -8.19
N ALA A 223 8.87 -5.40 -8.76
CA ALA A 223 10.18 -6.02 -8.82
C ALA A 223 10.99 -5.41 -9.97
N PRO A 224 12.32 -5.22 -9.81
CA PRO A 224 13.17 -4.82 -10.91
C PRO A 224 13.06 -5.83 -12.07
N GLU A 225 12.82 -5.36 -13.29
CA GLU A 225 12.83 -6.26 -14.45
C GLU A 225 14.26 -6.76 -14.71
N PRO A 226 14.50 -8.08 -14.78
CA PRO A 226 15.80 -8.62 -15.16
C PRO A 226 16.26 -8.17 -16.56
N SER A 227 15.30 -7.86 -17.44
CA SER A 227 15.51 -7.56 -18.85
C SER A 227 16.24 -6.24 -19.10
N THR A 228 16.02 -5.20 -18.27
CA THR A 228 16.69 -3.89 -18.42
C THR A 228 18.19 -3.96 -18.10
N LEU A 229 18.58 -4.85 -17.18
CA LEU A 229 19.99 -5.12 -16.88
C LEU A 229 20.66 -5.92 -18.00
N ALA A 230 19.95 -6.89 -18.59
CA ALA A 230 20.48 -7.69 -19.70
C ALA A 230 20.69 -6.83 -20.97
N LEU A 231 19.73 -5.95 -21.31
CA LEU A 231 19.82 -5.12 -22.51
C LEU A 231 20.91 -4.05 -22.43
N SER A 232 21.13 -3.45 -21.25
CA SER A 232 22.20 -2.47 -21.04
C SER A 232 23.60 -3.11 -21.15
N LEU A 233 23.78 -4.32 -20.61
CA LEU A 233 25.02 -5.07 -20.74
C LEU A 233 25.32 -5.49 -22.20
N LEU A 234 24.31 -5.92 -22.95
CA LEU A 234 24.45 -6.26 -24.37
C LEU A 234 24.69 -5.01 -25.26
N GLY A 235 24.10 -3.87 -24.91
CA GLY A 235 24.33 -2.59 -25.59
C GLY A 235 25.77 -2.08 -25.44
N VAL A 236 26.36 -2.21 -24.25
CA VAL A 236 27.76 -1.82 -24.00
C VAL A 236 28.74 -2.78 -24.69
N ALA A 237 28.46 -4.08 -24.70
CA ALA A 237 29.30 -5.07 -25.38
C ALA A 237 29.32 -4.89 -26.91
N SER A 238 28.18 -4.55 -27.52
CA SER A 238 28.08 -4.29 -28.97
C SER A 238 28.73 -2.97 -29.38
N ALA A 239 28.61 -1.90 -28.57
CA ALA A 239 29.32 -0.64 -28.80
C ALA A 239 30.84 -0.79 -28.64
N GLY A 240 31.29 -1.55 -27.62
CA GLY A 240 32.70 -1.85 -27.42
C GLY A 240 33.33 -2.68 -28.55
N GLY A 241 32.59 -3.65 -29.10
CA GLY A 241 33.02 -4.45 -30.25
C GLY A 241 33.16 -3.63 -31.54
N LEU A 242 32.26 -2.67 -31.78
CA LEU A 242 32.31 -1.79 -32.95
C LEU A 242 33.46 -0.77 -32.89
N LEU A 243 33.78 -0.25 -31.70
CA LEU A 243 34.91 0.66 -31.52
C LEU A 243 36.26 -0.04 -31.68
N ARG A 244 36.38 -1.32 -31.29
CA ARG A 244 37.62 -2.09 -31.43
C ARG A 244 37.95 -2.43 -32.88
N ARG A 245 36.95 -2.64 -33.75
CA ARG A 245 37.16 -2.89 -35.19
C ARG A 245 37.62 -1.66 -35.98
N ARG A 246 37.35 -0.44 -35.52
CA ARG A 246 37.79 0.80 -36.20
C ARG A 246 39.26 1.18 -35.95
N ARG A 247 39.97 0.49 -35.06
CA ARG A 247 41.40 0.75 -34.75
C ARG A 247 42.37 -0.22 -35.43
N GLN A 248 41.88 -1.16 -36.24
CA GLN A 248 42.70 -2.17 -36.92
C GLN A 248 42.64 -2.07 -38.45
N GLY A 249 42.16 -0.94 -38.99
CA GLY A 249 42.21 -0.61 -40.41
C GLY A 249 43.03 0.64 -40.63
#